data_AF-A0A3N5RKX2-F1
#
_entry.id   AF-A0A3N5RKX2-F1
#
_cell.length_a   1.000
_cell.length_b   1.000
_cell.length_c   1.000
_cell.angle_alpha   90.00
_cell.angle_beta   90.00
_cell.angle_gamma   90.00
#
_symmetry.space_group_name_H-M   'P 1'
#
loop_
_entity.id
_entity.type
_entity.pdbx_description
1 polymer ?
#
loop_
_entity_poly.entity_id
_entity_poly.type
_entity_poly.pdbx_seq_one_letter_code
_entity_poly.pdbx_strand_id
1 'polypeptide(L)'
;MRDITDAQDLFLRIIGASGEWNAFQGPVVEAALRANTDLWRSALFTREASPIFGDELRSRVDLLTLRDLPQNHVSLDTLFLLAEPGRQSELEVLASQWGADEVDWVNQKEAFKAMGVAGVRNKDYIATPEQVILRVWWD
;
A
#
# COMPACT_ATOMS: atom_id res chain seq x y z
N MET A 1 19.39 -7.38 1.49
CA MET A 1 17.98 -7.78 1.30
C MET A 1 17.42 -8.11 2.67
N ARG A 2 16.31 -7.48 3.07
CA ARG A 2 15.62 -7.83 4.32
C ARG A 2 14.76 -9.06 4.05
N ASP A 3 14.68 -9.96 5.03
CA ASP A 3 13.83 -11.15 4.93
C ASP A 3 12.35 -10.74 4.98
N ILE A 4 11.55 -11.32 4.10
CA ILE A 4 10.10 -11.15 4.07
C ILE A 4 9.50 -12.05 5.14
N THR A 5 8.74 -11.46 6.06
CA THR A 5 8.00 -12.23 7.08
C THR A 5 6.78 -12.91 6.46
N ASP A 6 6.27 -13.99 7.06
CA ASP A 6 5.08 -14.71 6.56
C ASP A 6 3.86 -13.79 6.35
N ALA A 7 3.67 -12.80 7.22
CA ALA A 7 2.60 -11.82 7.08
C ALA A 7 2.79 -10.93 5.84
N GLN A 8 4.02 -10.44 5.61
CA GLN A 8 4.32 -9.67 4.40
C GLN A 8 4.18 -10.53 3.14
N ASP A 9 4.61 -11.80 3.19
CA ASP A 9 4.46 -12.73 2.07
C ASP A 9 3.00 -12.92 1.68
N LEU A 10 2.10 -13.07 2.66
CA LEU A 10 0.67 -13.15 2.42
C LEU A 10 0.14 -11.92 1.68
N PHE A 11 0.49 -10.70 2.12
CA PHE A 11 0.03 -9.47 1.47
C PHE A 11 0.63 -9.27 0.08
N LEU A 12 1.89 -9.65 -0.13
CA LEU A 12 2.51 -9.66 -1.45
C LEU A 12 1.80 -10.63 -2.41
N ARG A 13 1.41 -11.80 -1.92
CA ARG A 13 0.64 -12.78 -2.70
C ARG A 13 -0.76 -12.26 -3.03
N ILE A 14 -1.38 -11.46 -2.16
CA ILE A 14 -2.65 -10.79 -2.47
C ILE A 14 -2.47 -9.83 -3.65
N ILE A 15 -1.41 -9.00 -3.64
CA ILE A 15 -1.08 -8.08 -4.74
C ILE A 15 -0.97 -8.84 -6.07
N GLY A 16 -0.19 -9.93 -6.10
CA GLY A 16 -0.03 -10.74 -7.30
C GLY A 16 -1.33 -11.43 -7.74
N ALA A 17 -2.08 -11.97 -6.78
CA ALA A 17 -3.33 -12.70 -7.03
C ALA A 17 -4.47 -11.80 -7.51
N SER A 18 -4.39 -10.48 -7.28
CA SER A 18 -5.41 -9.57 -7.81
C SER A 18 -5.46 -9.56 -9.34
N GLY A 19 -4.37 -9.91 -10.04
CA GLY A 19 -4.32 -10.03 -11.50
C GLY A 19 -3.94 -8.73 -12.21
N GLU A 20 -4.57 -8.47 -13.36
CA GLU A 20 -4.26 -7.33 -14.25
C GLU A 20 -5.55 -6.62 -14.65
N TRP A 21 -5.59 -5.30 -14.50
CA TRP A 21 -6.70 -4.45 -14.94
C TRP A 21 -6.22 -3.02 -15.13
N ASN A 22 -6.80 -2.31 -16.09
CA ASN A 22 -6.35 -0.98 -16.49
C ASN A 22 -4.83 -0.94 -16.71
N ALA A 23 -4.11 -0.08 -15.98
CA ALA A 23 -2.65 -0.04 -15.99
C ALA A 23 -1.99 -0.89 -14.88
N PHE A 24 -2.77 -1.43 -13.94
CA PHE A 24 -2.26 -2.25 -12.85
C PHE A 24 -1.87 -3.66 -13.34
N GLN A 25 -0.68 -4.09 -12.92
CA GLN A 25 -0.12 -5.41 -13.21
C GLN A 25 0.35 -6.09 -11.92
N GLY A 26 -0.55 -6.77 -11.23
CA GLY A 26 -0.31 -7.35 -9.90
C GLY A 26 0.95 -8.21 -9.80
N PRO A 27 1.14 -9.22 -10.67
CA PRO A 27 2.36 -10.05 -10.63
C PRO A 27 3.66 -9.26 -10.83
N VAL A 28 3.63 -8.18 -11.62
CA VAL A 28 4.78 -7.30 -11.84
C VAL A 28 5.07 -6.46 -10.59
N VAL A 29 4.05 -5.88 -9.98
CA VAL A 29 4.17 -5.12 -8.73
C VAL A 29 4.67 -6.01 -7.59
N GLU A 30 4.11 -7.23 -7.44
CA GLU A 30 4.57 -8.20 -6.45
C GLU A 30 6.06 -8.53 -6.65
N ALA A 31 6.47 -8.90 -7.86
CA ALA A 31 7.85 -9.25 -8.17
C ALA A 31 8.80 -8.08 -7.91
N ALA A 32 8.41 -6.86 -8.28
CA ALA A 32 9.17 -5.64 -8.03
C ALA A 32 9.36 -5.38 -6.54
N LEU A 33 8.31 -5.52 -5.72
CA LEU A 33 8.41 -5.35 -4.26
C LEU A 33 9.33 -6.40 -3.64
N ARG A 34 9.23 -7.67 -4.06
CA ARG A 34 10.09 -8.76 -3.60
C ARG A 34 11.56 -8.56 -3.97
N ALA A 35 11.84 -7.97 -5.13
CA ALA A 35 13.21 -7.70 -5.57
C ALA A 35 13.85 -6.51 -4.83
N ASN A 36 13.04 -5.62 -4.23
CA ASN A 36 13.49 -4.35 -3.65
C ASN A 36 13.08 -4.23 -2.17
N THR A 37 13.24 -5.29 -1.37
CA THR A 37 12.81 -5.33 0.05
C THR A 37 13.56 -4.37 0.97
N ASP A 38 14.63 -3.76 0.50
CA ASP A 38 15.39 -2.75 1.23
C ASP A 38 14.82 -1.33 1.07
N LEU A 39 13.89 -1.10 0.13
CA LEU A 39 13.26 0.20 -0.08
C LEU A 39 12.04 0.43 0.82
N TRP A 40 11.45 -0.63 1.36
CA TRP A 40 10.20 -0.58 2.11
C TRP A 40 10.23 -1.47 3.37
N ARG A 41 9.35 -1.15 4.33
CA ARG A 41 9.18 -1.86 5.59
C ARG A 41 7.92 -2.71 5.64
N SER A 42 6.85 -2.26 5.00
CA SER A 42 5.63 -3.04 4.81
C SER A 42 4.87 -2.55 3.58
N ALA A 43 4.14 -3.46 2.95
CA ALA A 43 3.25 -3.18 1.83
C ALA A 43 1.82 -3.65 2.17
N LEU A 44 0.84 -2.81 1.88
CA LEU A 44 -0.58 -3.12 2.04
C LEU A 44 -1.32 -2.69 0.78
N PHE A 45 -1.92 -3.65 0.07
CA PHE A 45 -2.84 -3.36 -1.01
C PHE A 45 -4.26 -3.48 -0.48
N THR A 46 -5.04 -2.42 -0.65
CA THR A 46 -6.38 -2.29 -0.10
C THR A 46 -7.19 -1.32 -0.95
N ARG A 47 -8.46 -1.13 -0.59
CA ARG A 47 -9.31 -0.09 -1.13
C ARG A 47 -9.49 1.01 -0.09
N GLU A 48 -9.46 2.26 -0.53
CA GLU A 48 -9.83 3.38 0.33
C GLU A 48 -11.35 3.37 0.57
N ALA A 49 -11.77 3.42 1.83
CA ALA A 49 -13.19 3.51 2.17
C ALA A 49 -13.74 4.84 1.65
N SER A 50 -14.63 4.79 0.67
CA SER A 50 -15.23 5.99 0.09
C SER A 50 -16.37 6.51 0.97
N PRO A 51 -16.29 7.73 1.53
CA PRO A 51 -17.40 8.32 2.27
C PRO A 51 -18.55 8.78 1.37
N ILE A 52 -18.41 8.65 0.04
CA ILE A 52 -19.36 9.19 -0.96
C ILE A 52 -20.72 8.49 -0.90
N PHE A 53 -20.74 7.21 -0.55
CA PHE A 53 -21.97 6.47 -0.34
C PHE A 53 -22.30 6.54 1.16
N GLY A 54 -23.23 7.42 1.54
CA GLY A 54 -23.62 7.75 2.92
C GLY A 54 -24.24 6.63 3.76
N ASP A 55 -23.75 5.40 3.60
CA ASP A 55 -24.04 4.26 4.46
C ASP A 55 -22.93 4.14 5.52
N GLU A 56 -23.31 4.10 6.80
CA GLU A 56 -22.37 4.13 7.93
C GLU A 56 -21.40 2.95 7.92
N LEU A 57 -21.78 1.81 7.33
CA LEU A 57 -20.92 0.64 7.30
C LEU A 57 -19.86 0.73 6.19
N ARG A 58 -20.24 1.18 5.00
CA ARG A 58 -19.32 1.30 3.84
C ARG A 58 -18.33 2.44 3.99
N SER A 59 -18.67 3.47 4.77
CA SER A 59 -17.75 4.53 5.15
C SER A 59 -16.70 4.10 6.19
N ARG A 60 -16.84 2.90 6.79
CA ARG A 60 -15.91 2.37 7.80
C ARG A 60 -15.14 1.14 7.34
N VAL A 61 -15.73 0.32 6.47
CA VAL A 61 -15.15 -0.95 5.99
C VAL A 61 -15.46 -1.13 4.50
N ASP A 62 -14.45 -1.48 3.71
CA ASP A 62 -14.67 -1.92 2.33
C ASP A 62 -15.29 -3.33 2.30
N LEU A 63 -16.51 -3.42 1.78
CA LEU A 63 -17.25 -4.68 1.65
C LEU A 63 -17.21 -5.24 0.22
N LEU A 64 -16.59 -4.55 -0.75
CA LEU A 64 -16.47 -5.05 -2.12
C LEU A 64 -15.64 -6.33 -2.16
N THR A 65 -14.59 -6.41 -1.35
CA THR A 65 -13.79 -7.63 -1.21
C THR A 65 -14.64 -8.85 -0.84
N LEU A 66 -15.64 -8.71 0.04
CA LEU A 66 -16.53 -9.83 0.40
C LEU A 66 -17.40 -10.31 -0.78
N ARG A 67 -17.82 -9.40 -1.66
CA ARG A 67 -18.60 -9.70 -2.87
C ARG A 67 -17.76 -10.49 -3.88
N ASP A 68 -16.48 -10.19 -3.97
CA ASP A 68 -15.62 -10.65 -5.07
C ASP A 68 -14.86 -11.95 -4.74
N LEU A 69 -14.58 -12.20 -3.46
CA LEU A 69 -13.89 -13.42 -3.02
C LEU A 69 -14.53 -14.73 -3.55
N PRO A 70 -15.86 -14.93 -3.55
CA PRO A 70 -16.47 -16.13 -4.12
C PRO A 70 -16.24 -16.32 -5.62
N GLN A 71 -15.88 -15.25 -6.34
CA GLN A 71 -15.55 -15.27 -7.77
C GLN A 71 -14.04 -15.44 -8.01
N ASN A 72 -13.26 -15.66 -6.94
CA ASN A 72 -11.81 -15.70 -6.99
C ASN A 72 -11.19 -14.38 -7.50
N HIS A 73 -11.82 -13.25 -7.17
CA HIS A 73 -11.38 -11.91 -7.50
C HIS A 73 -11.23 -11.05 -6.23
N VAL A 74 -10.38 -10.03 -6.30
CA VAL A 74 -10.09 -9.11 -5.20
C VAL A 74 -10.06 -7.68 -5.73
N SER A 75 -11.12 -6.91 -5.48
CA SER A 75 -11.24 -5.51 -5.96
C SER A 75 -10.54 -4.53 -5.02
N LEU A 76 -9.26 -4.33 -5.26
CA LEU A 76 -8.41 -3.37 -4.54
C LEU A 76 -7.80 -2.41 -5.55
N ASP A 77 -7.51 -1.19 -5.13
CA ASP A 77 -7.09 -0.12 -6.04
C ASP A 77 -5.94 0.74 -5.50
N THR A 78 -5.56 0.56 -4.23
CA THR A 78 -4.58 1.41 -3.57
C THR A 78 -3.51 0.60 -2.87
N LEU A 79 -2.25 0.81 -3.25
CA LEU A 79 -1.07 0.27 -2.59
C LEU A 79 -0.47 1.32 -1.66
N PHE A 80 -0.30 0.95 -0.40
CA PHE A 80 0.40 1.73 0.62
C PHE A 80 1.72 1.06 0.97
N LEU A 81 2.81 1.80 0.84
CA LEU A 81 4.17 1.34 1.15
C LEU A 81 4.74 2.19 2.29
N LEU A 82 4.98 1.58 3.44
CA LEU A 82 5.76 2.21 4.49
C LEU A 82 7.23 2.22 4.05
N ALA A 83 7.79 3.41 3.80
CA ALA A 83 9.14 3.52 3.26
C ALA A 83 10.22 3.13 4.27
N GLU A 84 11.34 2.61 3.77
CA GLU A 84 12.57 2.57 4.57
C GLU A 84 13.17 4.01 4.64
N PRO A 85 13.52 4.50 5.84
CA PRO A 85 14.26 5.73 6.04
C PRO A 85 15.44 5.93 5.08
N GLY A 86 15.43 7.06 4.37
CA GLY A 86 16.49 7.45 3.43
C GLY A 86 16.38 6.82 2.05
N ARG A 87 15.35 6.01 1.79
CA ARG A 87 15.10 5.31 0.51
C ARG A 87 13.89 5.83 -0.25
N GLN A 88 13.30 6.94 0.18
CA GLN A 88 12.05 7.46 -0.38
C GLN A 88 12.13 7.71 -1.89
N SER A 89 13.17 8.41 -2.36
CA SER A 89 13.32 8.70 -3.79
C SER A 89 13.47 7.44 -4.64
N GLU A 90 14.18 6.43 -4.15
CA GLU A 90 14.33 5.13 -4.84
C GLU A 90 12.99 4.39 -4.89
N LEU A 91 12.22 4.43 -3.80
CA LEU A 91 10.89 3.82 -3.74
C LEU A 91 9.90 4.52 -4.70
N GLU A 92 9.96 5.84 -4.80
CA GLU A 92 9.12 6.63 -5.71
C GLU A 92 9.46 6.34 -7.18
N VAL A 93 10.75 6.23 -7.53
CA VAL A 93 11.20 5.83 -8.88
C VAL A 93 10.80 4.41 -9.22
N LEU A 94 10.78 3.50 -8.23
CA LEU A 94 10.26 2.15 -8.42
C LEU A 94 8.76 2.21 -8.74
N ALA A 95 7.98 2.95 -7.93
CA ALA A 95 6.54 3.04 -8.08
C ALA A 95 6.10 3.73 -9.39
N SER A 96 6.86 4.73 -9.87
CA SER A 96 6.56 5.44 -11.11
C SER A 96 6.57 4.54 -12.37
N GLN A 97 7.09 3.31 -12.25
CA GLN A 97 7.12 2.33 -13.34
C GLN A 97 5.83 1.52 -13.48
N TRP A 98 4.91 1.62 -12.51
CA TRP A 98 3.72 0.76 -12.45
C TRP A 98 2.47 1.35 -13.11
N GLY A 99 2.60 2.49 -13.81
CA GLY A 99 1.50 3.10 -14.55
C GLY A 99 0.32 3.55 -13.69
N ALA A 100 0.55 3.85 -12.42
CA ALA A 100 -0.47 4.35 -11.50
C ALA A 100 -0.99 5.74 -11.92
N ASP A 101 -2.27 5.98 -11.67
CA ASP A 101 -2.90 7.27 -11.94
C ASP A 101 -2.45 8.33 -10.93
N GLU A 102 -2.25 7.93 -9.66
CA GLU A 102 -1.74 8.79 -8.61
C GLU A 102 -0.62 8.11 -7.83
N VAL A 103 0.44 8.89 -7.53
CA VAL A 103 1.54 8.52 -6.66
C VAL A 103 1.81 9.70 -5.73
N ASP A 104 1.53 9.54 -4.44
CA ASP A 104 1.61 10.62 -3.47
C ASP A 104 2.16 10.16 -2.12
N TRP A 105 2.67 11.11 -1.34
CA TRP A 105 3.27 10.85 -0.05
C TRP A 105 2.35 11.27 1.09
N VAL A 106 2.07 10.34 1.99
CA VAL A 106 1.43 10.62 3.27
C VAL A 106 2.50 11.00 4.29
N ASN A 107 2.33 12.19 4.86
CA ASN A 107 3.23 12.73 5.88
C ASN A 107 3.15 11.96 7.20
N GLN A 108 4.15 12.13 8.05
CA GLN A 108 4.32 11.45 9.33
C GLN A 108 3.12 11.62 10.26
N LYS A 109 2.57 12.84 10.36
CA LYS A 109 1.47 13.13 11.28
C LYS A 109 0.23 12.31 10.91
N GLU A 110 -0.11 12.30 9.64
CA GLU A 110 -1.25 11.56 9.11
C GLU A 110 -1.01 10.05 9.15
N ALA A 111 0.14 9.60 8.65
CA ALA A 111 0.53 8.19 8.65
C ALA A 111 0.49 7.58 10.05
N PHE A 112 1.06 8.26 11.05
CA PHE A 112 1.12 7.73 12.42
C PHE A 112 -0.23 7.74 13.11
N LYS A 113 -1.08 8.73 12.80
CA LYS A 113 -2.47 8.74 13.25
C LYS A 113 -3.22 7.55 12.66
N ALA A 114 -3.10 7.31 11.35
CA ALA A 114 -3.75 6.21 10.66
C ALA A 114 -3.29 4.83 11.14
N MET A 115 -1.99 4.67 11.42
CA MET A 115 -1.42 3.43 11.97
C MET A 115 -1.70 3.22 13.47
N GLY A 116 -2.39 4.15 14.14
CA GLY A 116 -2.70 4.03 15.57
C GLY A 116 -1.51 4.23 16.52
N VAL A 117 -0.44 4.89 16.06
CA VAL A 117 0.81 5.11 16.82
C VAL A 117 1.03 6.59 17.20
N ALA A 118 -0.01 7.42 17.08
CA ALA A 118 0.04 8.83 17.46
C ALA A 118 0.49 9.00 18.93
N GLY A 119 1.63 9.68 19.15
CA GLY A 119 2.19 9.93 20.47
C GLY A 119 3.36 9.03 20.88
N VAL A 120 3.64 7.96 20.12
CA VAL A 120 4.87 7.17 20.31
C VAL A 120 6.03 7.94 19.67
N ARG A 121 6.97 8.45 20.49
CA ARG A 121 8.24 9.06 20.01
C ARG A 121 9.14 7.97 19.44
N ASN A 122 8.79 7.45 18.28
CA ASN A 122 9.50 6.31 17.73
C ASN A 122 10.66 6.78 16.86
N LYS A 123 11.86 6.78 17.46
CA LYS A 123 13.13 7.16 16.80
C LYS A 123 13.49 6.22 15.64
N ASP A 124 12.80 5.09 15.52
CA ASP A 124 13.07 4.10 14.48
C ASP A 124 12.39 4.45 13.14
N TYR A 125 11.50 5.45 13.12
CA TYR A 125 10.77 5.92 11.93
C TYR A 125 11.29 7.28 11.43
N ILE A 126 12.61 7.50 11.44
CA ILE A 126 13.21 8.73 10.89
C ILE A 126 13.18 8.67 9.35
N ALA A 127 11.97 8.67 8.79
CA ALA A 127 11.74 9.18 7.45
C ALA A 127 11.82 10.71 7.49
N THR A 128 11.98 11.37 6.34
CA THR A 128 11.65 12.79 6.26
C THR A 128 10.18 12.94 6.69
N PRO A 129 9.83 13.90 7.57
CA PRO A 129 8.47 14.04 8.11
C PRO A 129 7.37 14.11 7.04
N GLU A 130 7.73 14.43 5.80
CA GLU A 130 6.87 14.60 4.66
C GLU A 130 6.63 13.30 3.87
N GLN A 131 7.54 12.31 3.93
CA GLN A 131 7.53 11.13 3.06
C GLN A 131 7.65 9.84 3.87
N VAL A 132 6.54 9.42 4.47
CA VAL A 132 6.50 8.24 5.36
C VAL A 132 5.83 7.05 4.69
N ILE A 133 4.62 7.24 4.14
CA ILE A 133 3.92 6.20 3.38
C ILE A 133 3.78 6.69 1.94
N LEU A 134 4.23 5.90 0.98
CA LEU A 134 3.93 6.13 -0.43
C LEU A 134 2.58 5.49 -0.73
N ARG A 135 1.62 6.29 -1.18
CA ARG A 135 0.32 5.87 -1.71
C ARG A 135 0.43 5.78 -3.22
N VAL A 136 -0.04 4.68 -3.78
CA VAL A 136 -0.07 4.43 -5.22
C VAL A 136 -1.47 3.94 -5.57
N TRP A 137 -2.18 4.66 -6.43
CA TRP A 137 -3.59 4.42 -6.74
C TRP A 137 -3.80 4.22 -8.24
N TRP A 138 -4.71 3.30 -8.58
CA TRP A 138 -5.18 3.02 -9.93
C TRP A 138 -6.71 3.11 -9.98
N ASP A 139 -7.27 3.67 -11.04
CA ASP A 139 -8.71 3.52 -11.36
C ASP A 139 -9.02 2.14 -11.94
#